data_AF-A0A024CC74-F1
#
_entry.id   AF-A0A024CC74-F1
#
_cell.length_a   1.000
_cell.length_b   1.000
_cell.length_c   1.000
_cell.angle_alpha   90.00
_cell.angle_beta   90.00
_cell.angle_gamma   90.00
#
_symmetry.space_group_name_H-M   'P 1'
#
loop_
_entity.id
_entity.type
_entity.pdbx_description
1 polymer ?
#
loop_
_entity_poly.entity_id
_entity_poly.type
_entity_poly.pdbx_seq_one_letter_code
_entity_poly.pdbx_strand_id
1 'polypeptide(L)'
;EENFNGYFGATAEVAAGRAVLDGYRRYGVNTAVEPGRYNYHGFYPRFDIATNPNEPHRAGYIVEIDPANPDSTPIKHTALGRFKHENAAYGIAADGRVAVDMGDDERGEFMYRWLSRDVYVPGGNTSTLLVEGELSVAVFEDDMPGRWVALTPETTGMDAAHIAVFTRMAASRVGATTMDRPEWIAVYPNAAEAYCCLTNNSRRGTLTDEGTVRTNAGGDPKTVN
;
A
#
# COMPACT_ATOMS: atom_id res chain seq x y z
N GLU A 1 5.71 -6.67 0.79
CA GLU A 1 6.98 -5.90 0.83
C GLU A 1 6.70 -4.60 1.54
N GLU A 2 7.37 -4.31 2.66
CA GLU A 2 6.98 -3.21 3.56
C GLU A 2 7.86 -1.96 3.38
N ASN A 3 8.93 -1.79 4.17
CA ASN A 3 9.85 -0.63 4.11
C ASN A 3 10.82 -0.62 2.89
N PHE A 4 10.31 -0.90 1.69
CA PHE A 4 11.11 -0.99 0.45
C PHE A 4 11.82 0.32 0.08
N ASN A 5 11.20 1.46 0.40
CA ASN A 5 11.68 2.80 0.06
C ASN A 5 13.06 3.11 0.67
N GLY A 6 13.38 2.49 1.82
CA GLY A 6 14.64 2.72 2.53
C GLY A 6 15.88 2.12 1.86
N TYR A 7 15.71 1.27 0.83
CA TYR A 7 16.83 0.68 0.09
C TYR A 7 17.28 1.50 -1.13
N PHE A 8 16.47 2.50 -1.53
CA PHE A 8 16.74 3.35 -2.68
C PHE A 8 17.35 4.69 -2.25
N GLY A 9 18.14 5.28 -3.13
CA GLY A 9 18.73 6.60 -2.96
C GLY A 9 19.27 7.13 -4.28
N ALA A 10 19.97 8.25 -4.26
CA ALA A 10 20.56 8.84 -5.46
C ALA A 10 22.01 9.26 -5.24
N THR A 11 22.89 8.87 -6.16
CA THR A 11 24.30 9.32 -6.17
C THR A 11 24.53 10.59 -6.99
N ALA A 12 23.51 11.04 -7.71
CA ALA A 12 23.51 12.24 -8.54
C ALA A 12 22.12 12.90 -8.53
N GLU A 13 21.97 14.04 -9.20
CA GLU A 13 20.68 14.68 -9.38
C GLU A 13 19.70 13.75 -10.13
N VAL A 14 18.47 13.66 -9.62
CA VAL A 14 17.45 12.76 -10.15
C VAL A 14 16.61 13.48 -11.21
N ALA A 15 16.82 13.14 -12.48
CA ALA A 15 16.03 13.64 -13.59
C ALA A 15 14.91 12.64 -13.95
N ALA A 16 13.69 12.88 -13.47
CA ALA A 16 12.53 12.03 -13.75
C ALA A 16 11.26 12.86 -14.00
N GLY A 17 10.26 12.23 -14.62
CA GLY A 17 8.96 12.85 -14.85
C GLY A 17 8.23 13.18 -13.54
N ARG A 18 7.31 14.15 -13.60
CA ARG A 18 6.62 14.67 -12.40
C ARG A 18 5.91 13.59 -11.59
N ALA A 19 5.22 12.65 -12.26
CA ALA A 19 4.54 11.53 -11.60
C ALA A 19 5.50 10.65 -10.79
N VAL A 20 6.71 10.41 -11.30
CA VAL A 20 7.75 9.64 -10.59
C VAL A 20 8.21 10.37 -9.34
N LEU A 21 8.51 11.67 -9.46
CA LEU A 21 9.00 12.48 -8.34
C LEU A 21 7.92 12.69 -7.25
N ASP A 22 6.66 12.92 -7.65
CA ASP A 22 5.54 12.98 -6.71
C ASP A 22 5.33 11.62 -6.02
N GLY A 23 5.52 10.52 -6.76
CA GLY A 23 5.58 9.18 -6.20
C GLY A 23 6.68 9.01 -5.16
N TYR A 24 7.92 9.44 -5.44
CA TYR A 24 9.00 9.35 -4.44
C TYR A 24 8.66 10.09 -3.16
N ARG A 25 8.11 11.31 -3.29
CA ARG A 25 7.65 12.09 -2.14
C ARG A 25 6.59 11.33 -1.35
N ARG A 26 5.56 10.79 -2.01
CA ARG A 26 4.45 10.09 -1.33
C ARG A 26 4.87 8.77 -0.66
N TYR A 27 5.84 8.06 -1.25
CA TYR A 27 6.29 6.76 -0.75
C TYR A 27 7.57 6.86 0.10
N GLY A 28 8.07 8.07 0.34
CA GLY A 28 9.26 8.32 1.15
C GLY A 28 10.55 7.76 0.54
N VAL A 29 10.66 7.74 -0.79
CA VAL A 29 11.92 7.39 -1.49
C VAL A 29 12.84 8.59 -1.44
N ASN A 30 14.05 8.41 -0.90
CA ASN A 30 15.00 9.49 -0.78
C ASN A 30 15.67 9.78 -2.13
N THR A 31 15.72 11.06 -2.53
CA THR A 31 16.40 11.53 -3.75
C THR A 31 17.84 12.00 -3.50
N ALA A 32 18.41 11.62 -2.35
CA ALA A 32 19.76 11.90 -1.94
C ALA A 32 20.29 10.76 -1.04
N VAL A 33 21.59 10.81 -0.75
CA VAL A 33 22.21 9.93 0.25
C VAL A 33 21.77 10.38 1.65
N GLU A 34 21.15 9.48 2.41
CA GLU A 34 20.79 9.73 3.82
C GLU A 34 21.77 9.03 4.75
N PRO A 35 22.61 9.78 5.50
CA PRO A 35 23.49 9.18 6.50
C PRO A 35 22.70 8.36 7.51
N GLY A 36 23.10 7.11 7.73
CA GLY A 36 22.45 6.19 8.68
C GLY A 36 21.34 5.31 8.10
N ARG A 37 21.05 5.40 6.79
CA ARG A 37 20.22 4.42 6.06
C ARG A 37 21.07 3.45 5.23
N TYR A 38 20.40 2.47 4.61
CA TYR A 38 21.02 1.56 3.65
C TYR A 38 21.62 2.33 2.47
N ASN A 39 22.88 2.06 2.14
CA ASN A 39 23.62 2.75 1.09
C ASN A 39 23.79 1.89 -0.17
N TYR A 40 22.77 1.12 -0.57
CA TYR A 40 22.91 0.21 -1.72
C TYR A 40 23.10 0.94 -3.05
N HIS A 41 22.49 2.11 -3.23
CA HIS A 41 22.63 2.96 -4.41
C HIS A 41 24.08 3.39 -4.69
N GLY A 42 24.92 3.49 -3.65
CA GLY A 42 26.35 3.78 -3.81
C GLY A 42 27.17 2.64 -4.43
N PHE A 43 26.64 1.42 -4.47
CA PHE A 43 27.39 0.23 -4.91
C PHE A 43 26.67 -0.59 -6.00
N TYR A 44 25.35 -0.50 -6.08
CA TYR A 44 24.53 -1.28 -6.99
C TYR A 44 23.59 -0.35 -7.76
N PRO A 45 23.81 -0.15 -9.09
CA PRO A 45 23.05 0.80 -9.90
C PRO A 45 21.54 0.60 -9.87
N ARG A 46 21.08 -0.64 -9.63
CA ARG A 46 19.66 -0.97 -9.47
C ARG A 46 18.96 -0.10 -8.42
N PHE A 47 19.64 0.22 -7.32
CA PHE A 47 19.07 1.00 -6.22
C PHE A 47 19.31 2.51 -6.35
N ASP A 48 20.17 2.94 -7.30
CA ASP A 48 20.40 4.34 -7.62
C ASP A 48 19.32 4.87 -8.56
N ILE A 49 18.45 5.72 -8.04
CA ILE A 49 17.30 6.25 -8.79
C ILE A 49 17.68 7.36 -9.78
N ALA A 50 18.90 7.90 -9.69
CA ALA A 50 19.45 8.74 -10.76
C ALA A 50 19.72 7.91 -12.03
N THR A 51 20.05 6.63 -11.87
CA THR A 51 20.27 5.68 -12.97
C THR A 51 18.99 4.91 -13.34
N ASN A 52 18.25 4.42 -12.35
CA ASN A 52 17.06 3.56 -12.53
C ASN A 52 15.81 4.14 -11.84
N PRO A 53 15.24 5.25 -12.37
CA PRO A 53 14.15 5.96 -11.70
C PRO A 53 12.86 5.14 -11.54
N ASN A 54 12.65 4.12 -12.36
CA ASN A 54 11.44 3.29 -12.25
C ASN A 54 11.62 2.06 -11.33
N GLU A 55 12.82 1.79 -10.82
CA GLU A 55 13.04 0.60 -9.99
C GLU A 55 12.27 0.63 -8.66
N PRO A 56 12.11 1.76 -7.95
CA PRO A 56 11.24 1.82 -6.78
C PRO A 56 9.79 1.44 -7.07
N HIS A 57 9.30 1.63 -8.30
CA HIS A 57 7.93 1.25 -8.71
C HIS A 57 7.77 -0.25 -8.94
N ARG A 58 8.85 -1.03 -8.87
CA ARG A 58 8.84 -2.50 -8.97
C ARG A 58 8.90 -3.18 -7.60
N ALA A 59 8.79 -2.43 -6.51
CA ALA A 59 8.76 -2.89 -5.13
C ALA A 59 7.58 -2.29 -4.36
N GLY A 60 7.22 -2.89 -3.22
CA GLY A 60 6.07 -2.50 -2.41
C GLY A 60 4.80 -3.28 -2.76
N TYR A 61 4.94 -4.55 -3.18
CA TYR A 61 3.82 -5.42 -3.54
C TYR A 61 3.67 -6.62 -2.60
N ILE A 62 2.49 -7.22 -2.62
CA ILE A 62 2.30 -8.61 -2.19
C ILE A 62 2.93 -9.53 -3.22
N VAL A 63 3.68 -10.53 -2.75
CA VAL A 63 4.37 -11.51 -3.59
C VAL A 63 3.86 -12.90 -3.23
N GLU A 64 3.23 -13.57 -4.17
CA GLU A 64 2.80 -14.96 -4.03
C GLU A 64 3.98 -15.90 -4.32
N ILE A 65 4.16 -16.89 -3.46
CA ILE A 65 5.19 -17.91 -3.54
C ILE A 65 4.49 -19.26 -3.42
N ASP A 66 4.81 -20.20 -4.31
CA ASP A 66 4.38 -21.59 -4.17
C ASP A 66 5.45 -22.37 -3.40
N PRO A 67 5.24 -22.67 -2.10
CA PRO A 67 6.22 -23.39 -1.29
C PRO A 67 6.32 -24.88 -1.66
N ALA A 68 5.35 -25.43 -2.40
CA ALA A 68 5.34 -26.82 -2.83
C ALA A 68 6.12 -27.04 -4.14
N ASN A 69 6.39 -25.95 -4.89
CA ASN A 69 7.13 -26.00 -6.14
C ASN A 69 8.37 -25.08 -6.09
N PRO A 70 9.57 -25.62 -5.81
CA PRO A 70 10.79 -24.83 -5.69
C PRO A 70 11.25 -24.20 -7.02
N ASP A 71 10.77 -24.68 -8.17
CA ASP A 71 11.07 -24.13 -9.49
C ASP A 71 10.08 -23.03 -9.91
N SER A 72 9.03 -22.80 -9.11
CA SER A 72 8.08 -21.72 -9.36
C SER A 72 8.77 -20.36 -9.25
N THR A 73 8.37 -19.43 -10.12
CA THR A 73 8.79 -18.04 -10.02
C THR A 73 7.75 -17.26 -9.20
N PRO A 74 8.13 -16.65 -8.07
CA PRO A 74 7.23 -15.82 -7.29
C PRO A 74 6.60 -14.68 -8.12
N ILE A 75 5.33 -14.38 -7.85
CA ILE A 75 4.55 -13.42 -8.63
C ILE A 75 4.23 -12.20 -7.77
N LYS A 76 4.54 -10.99 -8.27
CA LYS A 76 4.09 -9.74 -7.65
C LYS A 76 2.67 -9.43 -8.11
N HIS A 77 1.72 -9.38 -7.17
CA HIS A 77 0.32 -9.10 -7.48
C HIS A 77 0.04 -7.60 -7.46
N THR A 78 0.19 -6.95 -8.61
CA THR A 78 -0.02 -5.50 -8.74
C THR A 78 -1.47 -5.08 -8.51
N ALA A 79 -2.44 -5.99 -8.70
CA ALA A 79 -3.85 -5.73 -8.50
C ALA A 79 -4.19 -5.43 -7.03
N LEU A 80 -3.41 -5.97 -6.09
CA LEU A 80 -3.53 -5.69 -4.65
C LEU A 80 -2.94 -4.33 -4.25
N GLY A 81 -2.42 -3.57 -5.21
CA GLY A 81 -1.88 -2.24 -5.01
C GLY A 81 -0.45 -2.21 -4.48
N ARG A 82 0.16 -1.03 -4.54
CA ARG A 82 1.53 -0.76 -4.13
C ARG A 82 1.57 0.18 -2.94
N PHE A 83 2.14 -0.30 -1.83
CA PHE A 83 2.35 0.46 -0.58
C PHE A 83 3.26 -0.33 0.37
N LYS A 84 3.39 0.09 1.63
CA LYS A 84 4.22 -0.60 2.62
C LYS A 84 3.38 -1.68 3.30
N HIS A 85 3.17 -2.77 2.57
CA HIS A 85 2.35 -3.89 3.03
C HIS A 85 2.98 -4.56 4.26
N GLU A 86 2.26 -4.54 5.38
CA GLU A 86 2.67 -5.25 6.60
C GLU A 86 2.41 -6.76 6.48
N ASN A 87 1.14 -7.15 6.37
CA ASN A 87 0.71 -8.51 6.08
C ASN A 87 -0.46 -8.53 5.07
N ALA A 88 -0.90 -9.73 4.70
CA ALA A 88 -2.06 -9.96 3.85
C ALA A 88 -2.99 -10.97 4.53
N ALA A 89 -4.04 -10.48 5.18
CA ALA A 89 -4.98 -11.30 5.94
C ALA A 89 -6.15 -11.71 5.06
N TYR A 90 -6.29 -13.01 4.77
CA TYR A 90 -7.29 -13.49 3.82
C TYR A 90 -8.47 -14.20 4.50
N GLY A 91 -9.61 -14.21 3.82
CA GLY A 91 -10.80 -14.95 4.18
C GLY A 91 -11.68 -15.23 2.96
N ILE A 92 -12.59 -16.20 3.08
CA ILE A 92 -13.60 -16.46 2.05
C ILE A 92 -14.88 -15.73 2.45
N ALA A 93 -15.34 -14.80 1.61
CA ALA A 93 -16.58 -14.08 1.81
C ALA A 93 -17.79 -15.01 1.73
N ALA A 94 -18.94 -14.57 2.24
CA ALA A 94 -20.17 -15.36 2.27
C ALA A 94 -20.66 -15.80 0.87
N ASP A 95 -20.25 -15.09 -0.18
CA ASP A 95 -20.55 -15.41 -1.59
C ASP A 95 -19.45 -16.25 -2.28
N GLY A 96 -18.45 -16.71 -1.52
CA GLY A 96 -17.37 -17.58 -1.99
C GLY A 96 -16.16 -16.87 -2.58
N ARG A 97 -16.16 -15.53 -2.68
CA ARG A 97 -15.01 -14.76 -3.19
C ARG A 97 -13.89 -14.66 -2.15
N VAL A 98 -12.66 -14.51 -2.61
CA VAL A 98 -11.49 -14.29 -1.74
C VAL A 98 -11.42 -12.83 -1.38
N ALA A 99 -11.42 -12.53 -0.07
CA ALA A 99 -11.11 -11.21 0.46
C ALA A 99 -9.70 -11.21 1.04
N VAL A 100 -8.93 -10.14 0.84
CA VAL A 100 -7.62 -9.93 1.44
C VAL A 100 -7.55 -8.53 2.05
N ASP A 101 -7.45 -8.45 3.37
CA ASP A 101 -7.25 -7.22 4.11
C ASP A 101 -5.77 -6.92 4.28
N MET A 102 -5.37 -5.67 4.05
CA MET A 102 -3.96 -5.23 4.03
C MET A 102 -3.79 -3.88 4.73
N GLY A 103 -2.80 -3.78 5.61
CA GLY A 103 -2.38 -2.54 6.25
C GLY A 103 -1.20 -1.89 5.52
N ASP A 104 -1.19 -0.56 5.46
CA ASP A 104 -0.04 0.23 5.02
C ASP A 104 0.66 0.86 6.22
N ASP A 105 1.77 0.26 6.67
CA ASP A 105 2.43 0.66 7.91
C ASP A 105 3.23 1.97 7.75
N GLU A 106 2.50 3.07 7.78
CA GLU A 106 3.05 4.39 7.93
C GLU A 106 2.05 5.33 8.62
N ARG A 107 2.55 6.33 9.35
CA ARG A 107 1.70 7.24 10.12
C ARG A 107 0.76 8.02 9.17
N GLY A 108 -0.53 7.80 9.32
CA GLY A 108 -1.57 8.47 8.54
C GLY A 108 -1.76 7.90 7.15
N GLU A 109 -1.23 6.73 6.83
CA GLU A 109 -1.65 5.95 5.66
C GLU A 109 -2.83 5.03 6.02
N PHE A 110 -3.18 4.09 5.15
CA PHE A 110 -4.55 3.57 5.08
C PHE A 110 -4.65 2.05 5.29
N MET A 111 -5.89 1.58 5.39
CA MET A 111 -6.25 0.15 5.38
C MET A 111 -6.97 -0.16 4.07
N TYR A 112 -6.62 -1.29 3.46
CA TYR A 112 -7.10 -1.71 2.14
C TYR A 112 -7.76 -3.10 2.19
N ARG A 113 -8.62 -3.35 1.21
CA ARG A 113 -9.24 -4.67 0.97
C ARG A 113 -9.23 -4.98 -0.51
N TRP A 114 -8.74 -6.17 -0.85
CA TRP A 114 -8.96 -6.81 -2.14
C TRP A 114 -10.15 -7.75 -2.05
N LEU A 115 -10.97 -7.79 -3.10
CA LEU A 115 -12.03 -8.77 -3.27
C LEU A 115 -11.94 -9.36 -4.68
N SER A 116 -11.75 -10.68 -4.78
CA SER A 116 -11.66 -11.34 -6.09
C SER A 116 -12.95 -11.19 -6.88
N ARG A 117 -12.86 -11.23 -8.21
CA ARG A 117 -14.03 -11.34 -9.09
C ARG A 117 -14.63 -12.75 -9.01
N ASP A 118 -13.75 -13.74 -9.11
CA ASP A 118 -14.13 -15.15 -9.20
C ASP A 118 -14.18 -15.79 -7.79
N VAL A 119 -14.97 -16.85 -7.65
CA VAL A 119 -15.11 -17.59 -6.38
C VAL A 119 -13.98 -18.59 -6.17
N TYR A 120 -13.59 -18.79 -4.91
CA TYR A 120 -12.68 -19.86 -4.54
C TYR A 120 -13.40 -21.21 -4.59
N VAL A 121 -12.77 -22.19 -5.25
CA VAL A 121 -13.21 -23.58 -5.27
C VAL A 121 -12.06 -24.45 -4.75
N PRO A 122 -12.25 -25.27 -3.70
CA PRO A 122 -11.23 -26.18 -3.21
C PRO A 122 -10.67 -27.07 -4.32
N GLY A 123 -9.34 -27.04 -4.52
CA GLY A 123 -8.66 -27.79 -5.59
C GLY A 123 -8.87 -27.23 -7.00
N GLY A 124 -9.58 -26.11 -7.14
CA GLY A 124 -9.81 -25.42 -8.40
C GLY A 124 -8.65 -24.52 -8.83
N ASN A 125 -8.80 -23.88 -9.99
CA ASN A 125 -7.83 -22.90 -10.48
C ASN A 125 -7.88 -21.62 -9.63
N THR A 126 -6.72 -21.17 -9.16
CA THR A 126 -6.57 -19.95 -8.35
C THR A 126 -5.98 -18.78 -9.13
N SER A 127 -5.63 -18.95 -10.41
CA SER A 127 -4.83 -17.99 -11.19
C SER A 127 -5.47 -16.61 -11.35
N THR A 128 -6.79 -16.48 -11.14
CA THR A 128 -7.52 -15.20 -11.24
C THR A 128 -7.78 -14.54 -9.89
N LEU A 129 -7.65 -15.26 -8.77
CA LEU A 129 -8.17 -14.82 -7.46
C LEU A 129 -7.46 -13.57 -6.90
N LEU A 130 -6.19 -13.36 -7.25
CA LEU A 130 -5.39 -12.19 -6.84
C LEU A 130 -5.06 -11.25 -8.01
N VAL A 131 -5.68 -11.48 -9.18
CA VAL A 131 -5.40 -10.73 -10.42
C VAL A 131 -6.65 -9.99 -10.87
N GLU A 132 -7.80 -10.65 -10.80
CA GLU A 132 -9.09 -10.15 -11.29
C GLU A 132 -10.01 -9.89 -10.10
N GLY A 133 -10.39 -8.63 -9.90
CA GLY A 133 -11.16 -8.23 -8.72
C GLY A 133 -11.15 -6.73 -8.50
N GLU A 134 -11.46 -6.34 -7.27
CA GLU A 134 -11.60 -4.95 -6.85
C GLU A 134 -10.71 -4.66 -5.65
N LEU A 135 -9.87 -3.63 -5.78
CA LEU A 135 -9.14 -3.04 -4.68
C LEU A 135 -9.95 -1.88 -4.10
N SER A 136 -10.11 -1.85 -2.79
CA SER A 136 -10.81 -0.82 -2.05
C SER A 136 -9.97 -0.29 -0.89
N VAL A 137 -10.28 0.91 -0.43
CA VAL A 137 -9.70 1.53 0.77
C VAL A 137 -10.78 1.82 1.81
N ALA A 138 -10.44 1.71 3.09
CA ALA A 138 -11.37 1.96 4.18
C ALA A 138 -11.63 3.46 4.39
N VAL A 139 -12.90 3.79 4.64
CA VAL A 139 -13.31 5.05 5.27
C VAL A 139 -14.12 4.71 6.50
N PHE A 140 -13.68 5.22 7.65
CA PHE A 140 -14.36 5.12 8.93
C PHE A 140 -15.02 6.46 9.26
N GLU A 141 -16.30 6.42 9.60
CA GLU A 141 -17.09 7.57 10.03
C GLU A 141 -16.98 7.73 11.55
N ASP A 142 -17.26 8.92 12.08
CA ASP A 142 -17.06 9.26 13.51
C ASP A 142 -18.01 8.50 14.45
N ASP A 143 -19.13 7.97 13.96
CA ASP A 143 -20.13 7.22 14.72
C ASP A 143 -19.91 5.69 14.71
N MET A 144 -18.69 5.25 14.37
CA MET A 144 -18.19 3.87 14.24
C MET A 144 -18.45 3.09 12.93
N PRO A 145 -19.44 3.37 12.04
CA PRO A 145 -19.55 2.61 10.82
C PRO A 145 -18.35 2.90 9.91
N GLY A 146 -18.02 1.92 9.08
CA GLY A 146 -17.03 2.05 8.04
C GLY A 146 -17.55 1.53 6.72
N ARG A 147 -16.91 1.95 5.64
CA ARG A 147 -17.22 1.51 4.28
C ARG A 147 -15.95 1.33 3.48
N TRP A 148 -16.02 0.42 2.53
CA TRP A 148 -14.99 0.23 1.51
C TRP A 148 -15.29 1.12 0.32
N VAL A 149 -14.30 1.86 -0.14
CA VAL A 149 -14.39 2.67 -1.36
C VAL A 149 -13.51 2.06 -2.42
N ALA A 150 -14.12 1.64 -3.54
CA ALA A 150 -13.41 1.07 -4.66
C ALA A 150 -12.42 2.08 -5.27
N LEU A 151 -11.23 1.60 -5.62
CA LEU A 151 -10.19 2.36 -6.31
C LEU A 151 -10.26 2.01 -7.80
N THR A 152 -11.12 2.72 -8.54
CA THR A 152 -11.31 2.54 -9.98
C THR A 152 -10.99 3.84 -10.73
N PRO A 153 -10.87 3.80 -12.06
CA PRO A 153 -10.70 5.02 -12.85
C PRO A 153 -11.81 6.04 -12.63
N GLU A 154 -13.04 5.58 -12.42
CA GLU A 154 -14.20 6.45 -12.20
C GLU A 154 -14.15 7.12 -10.83
N THR A 155 -13.77 6.41 -9.77
CA THR A 155 -13.74 6.97 -8.41
C THR A 155 -12.50 7.84 -8.17
N THR A 156 -11.38 7.50 -8.79
CA THR A 156 -10.08 8.17 -8.54
C THR A 156 -9.68 9.17 -9.63
N GLY A 157 -10.25 9.09 -10.83
CA GLY A 157 -9.79 9.83 -12.00
C GLY A 157 -8.36 9.46 -12.42
N MET A 158 -7.90 8.25 -12.11
CA MET A 158 -6.58 7.71 -12.49
C MET A 158 -6.77 6.46 -13.34
N ASP A 159 -5.93 6.20 -14.35
CA ASP A 159 -6.02 4.91 -15.04
C ASP A 159 -5.59 3.74 -14.11
N ALA A 160 -5.98 2.51 -14.48
CA ALA A 160 -5.75 1.33 -13.67
C ALA A 160 -4.26 1.07 -13.36
N ALA A 161 -3.35 1.38 -14.31
CA ALA A 161 -1.91 1.20 -14.10
C ALA A 161 -1.37 2.19 -13.05
N HIS A 162 -1.80 3.45 -13.12
CA HIS A 162 -1.47 4.45 -12.10
C HIS A 162 -2.08 4.11 -10.75
N ILE A 163 -3.30 3.55 -10.67
CA ILE A 163 -3.87 3.07 -9.41
C ILE A 163 -3.01 1.95 -8.81
N ALA A 164 -2.54 1.00 -9.61
CA ALA A 164 -1.72 -0.12 -9.15
C ALA A 164 -0.31 0.30 -8.68
N VAL A 165 0.28 1.36 -9.25
CA VAL A 165 1.63 1.86 -8.90
C VAL A 165 1.59 2.95 -7.83
N PHE A 166 0.56 3.81 -7.86
CA PHE A 166 0.38 4.97 -7.02
C PHE A 166 -0.88 4.83 -6.13
N THR A 167 -1.12 3.64 -5.60
CA THR A 167 -2.30 3.28 -4.79
C THR A 167 -2.56 4.22 -3.62
N ARG A 168 -1.52 4.66 -2.91
CA ARG A 168 -1.63 5.71 -1.88
C ARG A 168 -2.27 7.00 -2.41
N MET A 169 -1.88 7.46 -3.59
CA MET A 169 -2.43 8.68 -4.21
C MET A 169 -3.89 8.47 -4.64
N ALA A 170 -4.22 7.29 -5.17
CA ALA A 170 -5.60 6.92 -5.50
C ALA A 170 -6.50 6.92 -4.25
N ALA A 171 -6.02 6.36 -3.15
CA ALA A 171 -6.74 6.34 -1.87
C ALA A 171 -6.98 7.75 -1.29
N SER A 172 -5.99 8.66 -1.36
CA SER A 172 -6.20 10.05 -0.95
C SER A 172 -7.28 10.75 -1.78
N ARG A 173 -7.37 10.48 -3.10
CA ARG A 173 -8.39 11.10 -3.97
C ARG A 173 -9.82 10.71 -3.61
N VAL A 174 -10.01 9.54 -3.01
CA VAL A 174 -11.33 9.06 -2.58
C VAL A 174 -11.60 9.31 -1.08
N GLY A 175 -10.72 10.06 -0.41
CA GLY A 175 -10.91 10.46 0.99
C GLY A 175 -10.77 9.31 1.99
N ALA A 176 -9.80 8.42 1.78
CA ALA A 176 -9.47 7.37 2.74
C ALA A 176 -9.16 7.92 4.15
N THR A 177 -9.58 7.21 5.19
CA THR A 177 -9.31 7.62 6.59
C THR A 177 -7.85 7.41 6.94
N THR A 178 -7.17 8.46 7.43
CA THR A 178 -5.77 8.35 7.88
C THR A 178 -5.69 7.54 9.18
N MET A 179 -4.86 6.50 9.21
CA MET A 179 -4.81 5.54 10.32
C MET A 179 -3.51 5.63 11.14
N ASP A 180 -3.54 5.05 12.34
CA ASP A 180 -2.41 5.04 13.27
C ASP A 180 -1.50 3.84 13.05
N ARG A 181 -0.79 3.84 11.91
CA ARG A 181 0.12 2.76 11.48
C ARG A 181 -0.56 1.38 11.51
N PRO A 182 -1.42 1.09 10.52
CA PRO A 182 -1.98 -0.25 10.33
C PRO A 182 -0.87 -1.27 10.14
N GLU A 183 -0.64 -2.08 11.17
CA GLU A 183 0.27 -3.22 11.09
C GLU A 183 -0.57 -4.50 10.82
N TRP A 184 -0.36 -5.56 11.59
CA TRP A 184 -0.96 -6.87 11.31
C TRP A 184 -2.49 -6.84 11.38
N ILE A 185 -3.10 -7.49 10.39
CA ILE A 185 -4.53 -7.82 10.37
C ILE A 185 -4.70 -9.33 10.57
N ALA A 186 -5.73 -9.72 11.32
CA ALA A 186 -6.16 -11.11 11.46
C ALA A 186 -7.66 -11.23 11.19
N VAL A 187 -8.04 -12.24 10.41
CA VAL A 187 -9.45 -12.57 10.14
C VAL A 187 -9.89 -13.70 11.07
N TYR A 188 -11.02 -13.54 11.75
CA TYR A 188 -11.57 -14.58 12.60
C TYR A 188 -12.25 -15.66 11.75
N PRO A 189 -11.86 -16.95 11.84
CA PRO A 189 -12.37 -17.97 10.94
C PRO A 189 -13.84 -18.35 11.15
N ASN A 190 -14.45 -17.96 12.29
CA ASN A 190 -15.81 -18.38 12.65
C ASN A 190 -16.85 -17.25 12.61
N ALA A 191 -16.45 -16.01 12.28
CA ALA A 191 -17.38 -14.90 12.07
C ALA A 191 -16.81 -13.89 11.08
N ALA A 192 -17.64 -13.00 10.55
CA ALA A 192 -17.23 -11.94 9.62
C ALA A 192 -16.53 -10.78 10.36
N GLU A 193 -15.42 -11.08 11.02
CA GLU A 193 -14.65 -10.15 11.85
C GLU A 193 -13.18 -10.13 11.42
N ALA A 194 -12.60 -8.93 11.42
CA ALA A 194 -11.18 -8.72 11.23
C ALA A 194 -10.66 -7.79 12.33
N TYR A 195 -9.41 -8.02 12.74
CA TYR A 195 -8.76 -7.30 13.82
C TYR A 195 -7.47 -6.69 13.29
N CYS A 196 -7.33 -5.37 13.34
CA CYS A 196 -6.17 -4.64 12.85
C CYS A 196 -5.42 -3.99 14.01
N CYS A 197 -4.10 -4.21 14.08
CA CYS A 197 -3.25 -3.45 14.99
C CYS A 197 -3.03 -2.03 14.45
N LEU A 198 -3.29 -1.03 15.29
CA LEU A 198 -2.92 0.36 15.06
C LEU A 198 -1.82 0.72 16.05
N THR A 199 -0.57 0.50 15.65
CA THR A 199 0.54 0.32 16.59
C THR A 199 0.91 1.58 17.36
N ASN A 200 0.88 2.75 16.71
CA ASN A 200 1.08 4.08 17.32
C ASN A 200 1.10 5.21 16.28
N ASN A 201 0.71 6.42 16.70
CA ASN A 201 0.91 7.64 15.93
C ASN A 201 1.24 8.86 16.80
N SER A 202 2.52 9.12 17.03
CA SER A 202 2.97 10.33 17.77
C SER A 202 2.68 11.66 17.05
N ARG A 203 2.18 11.60 15.80
CA ARG A 203 1.80 12.76 14.99
C ARG A 203 0.29 12.89 14.81
N ARG A 204 -0.51 12.07 15.49
CA ARG A 204 -1.98 12.17 15.49
C ARG A 204 -2.41 13.43 16.22
N GLY A 205 -3.25 14.25 15.59
CA GLY A 205 -3.80 15.48 16.16
C GLY A 205 -2.77 16.59 16.43
N THR A 206 -1.48 16.36 16.16
CA THR A 206 -0.45 17.35 16.46
C THR A 206 -0.42 18.45 15.42
N LEU A 207 -0.04 19.65 15.87
CA LEU A 207 0.00 20.84 15.01
C LEU A 207 1.41 21.05 14.41
N THR A 208 1.44 21.78 13.29
CA THR A 208 2.64 22.45 12.79
C THR A 208 2.91 23.72 13.59
N ASP A 209 4.05 24.37 13.34
CA ASP A 209 4.40 25.63 14.01
C ASP A 209 3.42 26.77 13.64
N GLU A 210 2.75 26.63 12.49
CA GLU A 210 1.69 27.52 12.01
C GLU A 210 0.30 27.18 12.57
N GLY A 211 0.19 26.19 13.48
CA GLY A 211 -1.06 25.82 14.14
C GLY A 211 -2.02 24.96 13.29
N THR A 212 -1.56 24.41 12.16
CA THR A 212 -2.37 23.50 11.32
C THR A 212 -2.14 22.04 11.67
N VAL A 213 -3.13 21.16 11.49
CA VAL A 213 -2.97 19.72 11.75
C VAL A 213 -1.93 19.12 10.81
N ARG A 214 -0.97 18.34 11.35
CA ARG A 214 0.05 17.67 10.54
C ARG A 214 -0.58 16.66 9.58
N THR A 215 -0.07 16.62 8.36
CA THR A 215 -0.52 15.71 7.29
C THR A 215 0.43 14.52 7.10
N ASN A 216 -0.02 13.46 6.41
CA ASN A 216 0.88 12.43 5.86
C ASN A 216 1.67 13.01 4.67
N ALA A 217 2.49 12.20 3.98
CA ALA A 217 3.26 12.65 2.83
C ALA A 217 2.38 13.08 1.62
N GLY A 218 1.14 12.61 1.56
CA GLY A 218 0.14 12.95 0.55
C GLY A 218 -0.64 14.24 0.83
N GLY A 219 -0.51 14.82 2.03
CA GLY A 219 -1.29 15.98 2.44
C GLY A 219 -2.58 15.63 3.18
N ASP A 220 -2.85 14.36 3.47
CA ASP A 220 -4.04 13.94 4.19
C ASP A 220 -3.91 14.28 5.69
N PRO A 221 -4.88 15.01 6.29
CA PRO A 221 -4.83 15.39 7.70
C PRO A 221 -4.84 14.18 8.65
N LYS A 222 -3.96 14.20 9.65
CA LYS A 222 -3.97 13.19 10.73
C LYS A 222 -4.78 13.72 11.92
N THR A 223 -6.04 14.05 11.70
CA THR A 223 -6.98 14.55 12.72
C THR A 223 -7.26 13.49 13.79
N VAL A 224 -7.64 13.92 14.99
CA VAL A 224 -8.28 13.03 15.96
C VAL A 224 -9.73 12.90 15.52
N ASN A 225 -10.21 11.67 15.35
CA ASN A 225 -11.64 11.39 15.19
C ASN A 225 -12.31 11.42 16.56
#